data_AF-A0A1U7YMX3-F1
#
_entry.id   AF-A0A1U7YMX3-F1
#
_cell.length_a   1.000
_cell.length_b   1.000
_cell.length_c   1.000
_cell.angle_alpha   90.00
_cell.angle_beta   90.00
_cell.angle_gamma   90.00
#
_symmetry.space_group_name_H-M   'P 1'
#
loop_
_entity.id
_entity.type
_entity.pdbx_description
1 polymer ?
#
loop_
_entity_poly.entity_id
_entity_poly.type
_entity_poly.pdbx_seq_one_letter_code
_entity_poly.pdbx_strand_id
1 'polypeptide(L)'
;MRGVGGPLLCIGDLLGDVGERDGGEHREAPSLSSSSSSGSNINACLQPVDLKQLFQENYNQLNEALAGTDHSWSSLTLKLCTALETADKLVQFANSNAKILSEKVEELENIVKREDSAVAAAKVIHLSRNKK
;
A
#
# COMPACT_ATOMS: atom_id res chain seq x y z
N MET A 1 -7.85 60.15 6.38
CA MET A 1 -7.99 58.77 5.87
C MET A 1 -8.11 57.84 7.08
N ARG A 2 -9.33 57.50 7.51
CA ARG A 2 -9.54 56.49 8.54
C ARG A 2 -9.54 55.13 7.83
N GLY A 3 -8.40 54.45 7.83
CA GLY A 3 -8.36 53.02 7.49
C GLY A 3 -9.01 52.26 8.64
N VAL A 4 -10.15 51.63 8.38
CA VAL A 4 -10.84 50.78 9.35
C VAL A 4 -10.08 49.45 9.36
N GLY A 5 -9.15 49.30 10.30
CA GLY A 5 -8.53 48.01 10.57
C GLY A 5 -9.53 47.13 11.31
N GLY A 6 -10.11 46.15 10.61
CA GLY A 6 -10.91 45.11 11.25
C GLY A 6 -10.07 44.31 12.27
N PRO A 7 -10.69 43.63 13.24
CA PRO A 7 -9.98 42.81 14.20
C PRO A 7 -9.18 41.72 13.47
N LEU A 8 -7.90 41.59 13.81
CA LEU A 8 -7.04 40.53 13.31
C LEU A 8 -7.58 39.20 13.83
N LEU A 9 -7.96 38.30 12.93
CA LEU A 9 -8.34 36.94 13.27
C LEU A 9 -7.14 36.25 13.92
N CYS A 10 -7.38 35.59 15.06
CA CYS A 10 -6.33 34.87 15.75
C CYS A 10 -5.94 33.65 14.93
N ILE A 11 -4.68 33.19 15.05
CA ILE A 11 -4.24 31.94 14.38
C ILE A 11 -5.17 30.76 14.72
N GLY A 12 -5.82 30.80 15.89
CA GLY A 12 -6.81 29.81 16.33
C GLY A 12 -8.10 29.80 15.50
N ASP A 13 -8.53 30.94 14.94
CA ASP A 13 -9.73 31.01 14.09
C ASP A 13 -9.48 30.38 12.72
N LEU A 14 -8.23 30.40 12.23
CA LEU A 14 -7.84 29.78 10.95
C LEU A 14 -7.64 28.26 11.05
N LEU A 15 -7.28 27.75 12.24
CA LEU A 15 -6.92 26.33 12.43
C LEU A 15 -8.10 25.46 12.86
N GLY A 16 -9.31 26.02 13.03
CA GLY A 16 -10.51 25.28 13.42
C GLY A 16 -10.90 24.17 12.44
N ASP A 17 -10.80 24.42 11.14
CA ASP A 17 -11.20 23.47 10.08
C ASP A 17 -10.24 22.28 9.90
N VAL A 18 -9.04 22.32 10.49
CA VAL A 18 -8.00 21.30 10.29
C VAL A 18 -8.17 20.08 11.23
N GLY A 19 -9.14 20.11 12.14
CA GLY A 19 -9.36 19.08 13.16
C GLY A 19 -10.65 18.26 13.04
N GLU A 20 -11.65 18.69 12.26
CA GLU A 20 -12.93 17.97 12.14
C GLU A 20 -12.85 16.84 11.10
N ARG A 21 -12.29 15.71 11.51
CA ARG A 21 -12.66 14.42 10.92
C ARG A 21 -13.93 13.94 11.63
N ASP A 22 -15.06 14.23 11.00
CA ASP A 22 -16.36 13.70 11.43
C ASP A 22 -16.33 12.16 11.40
N GLY A 23 -16.55 11.57 12.57
CA GLY A 23 -16.96 10.20 12.73
C GLY A 23 -18.47 10.18 12.84
N GLY A 24 -19.16 9.90 11.74
CA GLY A 24 -20.62 9.74 11.71
C GLY A 24 -21.14 9.33 10.34
N GLU A 25 -21.91 8.25 10.29
CA GLU A 25 -22.39 7.61 9.08
C GLU A 25 -23.61 8.31 8.43
N HIS A 26 -23.69 8.18 7.10
CA HIS A 26 -24.91 8.04 6.26
C HIS A 26 -25.46 9.26 5.46
N ARG A 27 -25.54 9.05 4.13
CA ARG A 27 -26.25 9.79 3.04
C ARG A 27 -25.55 11.06 2.52
N GLU A 28 -25.30 11.29 1.23
CA GLU A 28 -25.83 10.76 -0.05
C GLU A 28 -24.70 10.63 -1.09
N ALA A 29 -24.82 9.66 -1.99
CA ALA A 29 -23.89 9.49 -3.11
C ALA A 29 -24.08 10.59 -4.17
N PRO A 30 -23.02 11.25 -4.65
CA PRO A 30 -23.04 11.89 -5.96
C PRO A 30 -22.68 10.84 -7.01
N SER A 31 -23.62 10.59 -7.90
CA SER A 31 -23.45 9.80 -9.13
C SER A 31 -22.27 10.34 -9.96
N LEU A 32 -21.15 9.62 -9.96
CA LEU A 32 -20.06 9.87 -10.89
C LEU A 32 -20.48 9.40 -12.28
N SER A 33 -20.91 10.35 -13.09
CA SER A 33 -21.09 10.18 -14.53
C SER A 33 -19.75 9.76 -15.15
N SER A 34 -19.74 8.53 -15.65
CA SER A 34 -18.70 7.96 -16.49
C SER A 34 -18.40 8.88 -17.67
N SER A 35 -17.24 9.54 -17.61
CA SER A 35 -16.62 10.25 -18.72
C SER A 35 -15.38 9.48 -19.13
N SER A 36 -15.53 8.63 -20.14
CA SER A 36 -14.47 7.93 -20.84
C SER A 36 -13.74 8.89 -21.80
N SER A 37 -12.41 8.95 -21.66
CA SER A 37 -11.36 9.29 -22.66
C SER A 37 -10.20 9.97 -21.92
N SER A 38 -8.93 9.61 -22.05
CA SER A 38 -8.23 8.91 -23.12
C SER A 38 -7.16 8.00 -22.53
N GLY A 39 -7.01 6.81 -23.11
CA GLY A 39 -5.93 5.89 -22.78
C GLY A 39 -4.57 6.50 -23.11
N SER A 40 -3.82 6.84 -22.07
CA SER A 40 -2.37 6.81 -22.17
C SER A 40 -1.93 5.41 -21.76
N ASN A 41 -1.32 4.69 -22.69
CA ASN A 41 -0.71 3.40 -22.47
C ASN A 41 0.33 3.51 -21.34
N ILE A 42 -0.07 3.22 -20.11
CA ILE A 42 0.82 2.92 -18.98
C ILE A 42 1.43 1.52 -19.15
N ASN A 43 2.04 1.31 -20.32
CA ASN A 43 3.16 0.39 -20.49
C ASN A 43 4.46 1.19 -20.30
N ALA A 44 4.49 2.12 -19.34
CA ALA A 44 5.74 2.56 -18.78
C ALA A 44 6.28 1.32 -18.04
N CYS A 45 7.27 0.67 -18.66
CA CYS A 45 8.09 -0.37 -18.04
C CYS A 45 8.33 0.05 -16.59
N LEU A 46 7.70 -0.66 -15.64
CA LEU A 46 7.88 -0.45 -14.22
C LEU A 46 9.30 -0.92 -13.89
N GLN A 47 10.29 -0.09 -14.23
CA GLN A 47 11.62 -0.20 -13.67
C GLN A 47 11.42 -0.23 -12.15
N PRO A 48 11.95 -1.24 -11.45
CA PRO A 48 11.91 -1.26 -9.99
C PRO A 48 12.52 0.04 -9.50
N VAL A 49 11.67 0.95 -9.04
CA VAL A 49 12.14 2.21 -8.50
C VAL A 49 12.79 1.86 -7.17
N ASP A 50 14.07 2.21 -7.01
CA ASP A 50 14.74 2.04 -5.72
C ASP A 50 14.10 2.98 -4.71
N LEU A 51 13.15 2.44 -3.94
CA LEU A 51 12.41 3.16 -2.91
C LEU A 51 13.34 3.81 -1.90
N LYS A 52 14.49 3.18 -1.62
CA LYS A 52 15.51 3.74 -0.71
C LYS A 52 16.11 5.01 -1.29
N GLN A 53 16.49 4.99 -2.58
CA GLN A 53 17.02 6.17 -3.26
C GLN A 53 15.99 7.29 -3.33
N LEU A 54 14.74 6.96 -3.67
CA LEU A 54 13.64 7.93 -3.74
C LEU A 54 13.36 8.57 -2.39
N PHE A 55 13.34 7.77 -1.31
CA PHE A 55 13.14 8.27 0.05
C PHE A 55 14.29 9.21 0.45
N GLN A 56 15.53 8.81 0.19
CA GLN A 56 16.70 9.62 0.51
C GLN A 56 16.68 10.97 -0.23
N GLU A 57 16.30 10.99 -1.51
CA GLU A 57 16.20 12.21 -2.30
C GLU A 57 15.14 13.18 -1.73
N ASN A 58 13.93 12.67 -1.44
CA ASN A 58 12.87 13.51 -0.86
C ASN A 58 13.23 14.00 0.55
N TYR A 59 13.95 13.19 1.34
CA TYR A 59 14.45 13.59 2.64
C TYR A 59 15.51 14.71 2.54
N ASN A 60 16.42 14.61 1.57
CA ASN A 60 17.40 15.67 1.32
C ASN A 60 16.71 16.99 0.89
N GLN A 61 15.72 16.91 -0.01
CA GLN A 61 14.91 18.07 -0.41
C GLN A 61 14.15 18.68 0.77
N LEU A 62 13.63 17.86 1.68
CA LEU A 62 12.98 18.34 2.90
C LEU A 62 13.96 19.10 3.80
N ASN A 63 15.17 18.58 4.00
CA ASN A 63 16.19 19.26 4.80
C ASN A 63 16.60 20.60 4.19
N GLU A 64 16.69 20.68 2.87
CA GLU A 64 16.95 21.94 2.16
C GLU A 64 15.80 22.94 2.35
N ALA A 65 14.55 22.49 2.19
CA ALA A 65 13.37 23.33 2.41
C ALA A 65 13.25 23.83 3.86
N LEU A 66 13.64 23.02 4.85
CA LEU A 66 13.66 23.39 6.27
C LEU A 66 14.78 24.38 6.62
N ALA A 67 15.91 24.33 5.90
CA ALA A 67 17.01 25.27 6.07
C ALA A 67 16.77 26.60 5.31
N GLY A 68 15.95 26.55 4.25
CA GLY A 68 15.56 27.70 3.45
C GLY A 68 14.37 28.47 4.02
N THR A 69 13.87 29.42 3.23
CA THR A 69 12.64 30.18 3.52
C THR A 69 11.39 29.59 2.85
N ASP A 70 11.55 28.51 2.09
CA ASP A 70 10.49 27.93 1.27
C ASP A 70 9.50 27.11 2.13
N HIS A 71 8.21 27.38 1.96
CA HIS A 71 7.15 26.67 2.66
C HIS A 71 6.82 25.29 2.04
N SER A 72 7.67 24.79 1.14
CA SER A 72 7.54 23.48 0.51
C SER A 72 7.74 22.31 1.48
N TRP A 73 8.34 22.57 2.66
CA TRP A 73 8.60 21.55 3.68
C TRP A 73 7.34 20.79 4.11
N SER A 74 6.17 21.44 4.16
CA SER A 74 4.90 20.81 4.55
C SER A 74 4.45 19.79 3.50
N SER A 75 4.53 20.14 2.21
CA SER A 75 4.23 19.25 1.09
C SER A 75 5.21 18.09 1.01
N LEU A 76 6.51 18.34 1.20
CA LEU A 76 7.55 17.31 1.22
C LEU A 76 7.36 16.35 2.40
N THR A 77 6.99 16.87 3.58
CA THR A 77 6.66 16.04 4.75
C THR A 77 5.47 15.12 4.47
N LEU A 78 4.37 15.67 3.93
CA LEU A 78 3.21 14.87 3.54
C LEU A 78 3.57 13.79 2.52
N LYS A 79 4.38 14.13 1.52
CA LYS A 79 4.85 13.18 0.50
C LYS A 79 5.63 12.02 1.12
N LEU A 80 6.52 12.29 2.07
CA LEU A 80 7.27 11.25 2.79
C LEU A 80 6.34 10.38 3.66
N CYS A 81 5.39 10.98 4.38
CA CYS A 81 4.41 10.25 5.17
C CYS A 81 3.55 9.31 4.31
N THR A 82 3.02 9.80 3.18
CA THR A 82 2.24 8.98 2.25
C THR A 82 3.08 7.87 1.62
N ALA A 83 4.35 8.14 1.29
CA ALA A 83 5.26 7.12 0.78
C ALA A 83 5.50 6.01 1.82
N LEU A 84 5.71 6.37 3.09
CA LEU A 84 5.87 5.42 4.19
C LEU A 84 4.60 4.60 4.43
N GLU A 85 3.43 5.22 4.44
CA GLU A 85 2.14 4.51 4.59
C GLU A 85 1.93 3.51 3.44
N THR A 86 2.28 3.90 2.21
CA THR A 86 2.20 3.02 1.05
C THR A 86 3.17 1.84 1.16
N ALA A 87 4.39 2.09 1.63
CA ALA A 87 5.39 1.05 1.86
C ALA A 87 4.94 0.07 2.95
N ASP A 88 4.37 0.57 4.05
CA ASP A 88 3.82 -0.26 5.13
C ASP A 88 2.70 -1.18 4.61
N LYS A 89 1.73 -0.62 3.87
CA LYS A 89 0.67 -1.40 3.22
C LYS A 89 1.24 -2.47 2.30
N LEU A 90 2.25 -2.13 1.48
CA LEU A 90 2.90 -3.08 0.58
C LEU A 90 3.52 -4.26 1.36
N VAL A 91 4.22 -3.98 2.46
CA VAL A 91 4.79 -5.01 3.34
C VAL A 91 3.69 -5.89 3.94
N GLN A 92 2.59 -5.29 4.42
CA GLN A 92 1.46 -6.04 4.96
C GLN A 92 0.83 -6.97 3.92
N PHE A 93 0.60 -6.49 2.69
CA PHE A 93 0.09 -7.31 1.58
C PHE A 93 1.07 -8.42 1.19
N ALA A 94 2.35 -8.13 1.11
CA ALA A 94 3.36 -9.14 0.79
C ALA A 94 3.39 -10.24 1.86
N ASN A 95 3.33 -9.87 3.14
CA ASN A 95 3.35 -10.81 4.25
C ASN A 95 2.08 -11.67 4.30
N SER A 96 0.90 -11.09 4.10
CA SER A 96 -0.37 -11.84 4.07
C SER A 96 -0.40 -12.83 2.90
N ASN A 97 0.06 -12.40 1.70
CA ASN A 97 0.15 -13.28 0.54
C ASN A 97 1.18 -14.39 0.73
N ALA A 98 2.34 -14.09 1.31
CA ALA A 98 3.36 -15.09 1.63
C ALA A 98 2.83 -16.15 2.61
N LYS A 99 2.05 -15.73 3.62
CA LYS A 99 1.38 -16.64 4.55
C LYS A 99 0.38 -17.56 3.83
N ILE A 100 -0.52 -17.00 3.02
CA ILE A 100 -1.50 -17.78 2.25
C ILE A 100 -0.79 -18.77 1.31
N LEU A 101 0.28 -18.33 0.65
CA LEU A 101 1.08 -19.18 -0.21
C LEU A 101 1.73 -20.34 0.58
N SER A 102 2.27 -20.06 1.77
CA SER A 102 2.83 -21.09 2.65
C SER A 102 1.79 -22.14 3.04
N GLU A 103 0.59 -21.71 3.44
CA GLU A 103 -0.52 -22.61 3.80
C GLU A 103 -0.90 -23.50 2.60
N LYS A 104 -0.91 -22.94 1.39
CA LYS A 104 -1.20 -23.70 0.15
C LYS A 104 -0.10 -24.69 -0.22
N VAL A 105 1.16 -24.34 -0.01
CA VAL A 105 2.30 -25.24 -0.24
C VAL A 105 2.24 -26.42 0.74
N GLU A 106 1.90 -26.18 2.01
CA GLU A 106 1.73 -27.23 3.01
C GLU A 106 0.58 -28.19 2.65
N GLU A 107 -0.55 -27.65 2.19
CA GLU A 107 -1.69 -28.46 1.71
C GLU A 107 -1.27 -29.38 0.55
N LEU A 108 -0.52 -28.85 -0.42
CA LEU A 108 -0.01 -29.63 -1.55
C LEU A 108 1.00 -30.70 -1.12
N GLU A 109 1.90 -30.39 -0.18
CA GLU A 109 2.86 -31.37 0.35
C GLU A 109 2.15 -32.57 0.99
N ASN A 110 1.08 -32.32 1.74
CA ASN A 110 0.28 -33.38 2.34
C ASN A 110 -0.44 -34.26 1.31
N ILE A 111 -0.89 -33.68 0.19
CA ILE A 111 -1.48 -34.42 -0.92
C ILE A 111 -0.44 -35.34 -1.56
N VAL A 112 0.76 -34.83 -1.83
CA VAL A 112 1.87 -35.61 -2.43
C VAL A 112 2.28 -36.77 -1.52
N LYS A 113 2.46 -36.53 -0.20
CA LYS A 113 2.78 -37.60 0.75
C LYS A 113 1.74 -38.73 0.77
N ARG A 114 0.46 -38.38 0.63
CA ARG A 114 -0.63 -39.36 0.55
C ARG A 114 -0.57 -40.16 -0.75
N GLU A 115 -0.26 -39.51 -1.88
CA GLU A 115 -0.05 -40.17 -3.16
C GLU A 115 1.12 -41.16 -3.09
N ASP A 116 2.27 -40.73 -2.56
CA ASP A 116 3.45 -41.58 -2.40
C ASP A 116 3.16 -42.83 -1.56
N SER A 117 2.41 -42.68 -0.47
CA SER A 117 1.97 -43.79 0.37
C SER A 117 1.05 -44.77 -0.37
N ALA A 118 0.11 -44.25 -1.16
CA ALA A 118 -0.79 -45.08 -1.97
C ALA A 118 -0.02 -45.84 -3.06
N VAL A 119 0.93 -45.19 -3.73
CA VAL A 119 1.81 -45.81 -4.73
C VAL A 119 2.68 -46.91 -4.10
N ALA A 120 3.24 -46.65 -2.92
CA ALA A 120 4.02 -47.65 -2.17
C ALA A 120 3.16 -48.89 -1.82
N ALA A 121 1.94 -48.67 -1.31
CA ALA A 121 1.01 -49.76 -1.00
C ALA A 121 0.62 -50.58 -2.25
N ALA A 122 0.34 -49.91 -3.38
CA ALA A 122 0.00 -50.58 -4.63
C ALA A 122 1.17 -51.45 -5.16
N LYS A 123 2.42 -50.96 -5.05
CA LYS A 123 3.62 -51.73 -5.41
C LYS A 123 3.76 -53.01 -4.59
N VAL A 124 3.50 -52.96 -3.28
CA VAL A 124 3.55 -54.12 -2.38
C VAL A 124 2.52 -55.19 -2.79
N ILE A 125 1.28 -54.78 -3.08
CA ILE A 125 0.23 -55.70 -3.54
C ILE A 125 0.63 -56.37 -4.85
N HIS A 126 1.13 -55.59 -5.82
CA HIS A 126 1.53 -56.11 -7.13
C HIS A 126 2.67 -57.15 -7.03
N LEU A 127 3.68 -56.88 -6.20
CA LEU A 127 4.78 -57.82 -5.94
C LEU A 127 4.31 -59.10 -5.24
N SER A 128 3.35 -58.99 -4.34
CA SER A 128 2.77 -60.14 -3.62
C SER A 128 1.94 -61.03 -4.55
N ARG A 129 1.27 -60.43 -5.55
CA ARG A 129 0.48 -61.16 -6.55
C ARG A 129 1.34 -61.96 -7.54
N ASN A 130 2.49 -61.42 -7.95
CA ASN A 130 3.38 -62.07 -8.92
C ASN A 130 4.31 -63.13 -8.31
N LYS A 131 4.30 -63.33 -6.99
CA LYS A 131 5.07 -64.36 -6.28
C LYS A 131 4.28 -65.66 -6.03
N LYS A 132 3.06 -65.76 -6.56
CA LYS A 132 2.16 -66.90 -6.45
C LYS A 132 1.98 -67.54 -7.82
#